data_AF-A0A923DIN7-F1
#
_entry.id   AF-A0A923DIN7-F1
#
_cell.length_a   1.000
_cell.length_b   1.000
_cell.length_c   1.000
_cell.angle_alpha   90.00
_cell.angle_beta   90.00
_cell.angle_gamma   90.00
#
_symmetry.space_group_name_H-M   'P 1'
#
loop_
_entity.id
_entity.type
_entity.pdbx_description
1 polymer ?
#
loop_
_entity_poly.entity_id
_entity_poly.type
_entity_poly.pdbx_seq_one_letter_code
_entity_poly.pdbx_strand_id
1 'polypeptide(L)'
;MRHVVRLAISSIFLLLLFHNSPVYGKVYIDIDSPSFQKFPIAITEFKSLRPGAETGDFPVWFADTLSRNLLITGYFNVIDRRAFLEDPSRAGITGEGTRFADWTTIGAEYLIKGGFQADGRQLIAEFRLFDVMKGELIVGKRYTGTTDDKNRIVLQFANEVLQALTGEAGLFDTRIAFVKKNISAADLYTSNFDGSDLRRITSYNSLTLAPRWSPDGRQLAFTSYKDGKPDIYLRDLVTEKTEKITSYPGLNLPGSWSRDGTRLLVTLSRDGNQEIYDMTVGNRLLQRLTREFSIDVSPVRSPDEKRIAFVSNRNGSPQIYIMDADGGNVRRLTFEGNYNTSPAWSPKGKMIAYEGSIDGRFQIFVINEEGGAPQQLTFAGGDHESPAWSPDGRYLAYSVRGYGRSRIEIMNSNGQNSRVLHEGNDGCLSPFWSPHLR
;
A
#
# COMPACT_ATOMS: atom_id res chain seq x y z
N MET A 1 -6.76 -63.97 65.09
CA MET A 1 -8.08 -63.79 64.42
C MET A 1 -7.83 -63.09 63.09
N ARG A 2 -8.17 -63.77 61.98
CA ARG A 2 -8.69 -63.31 60.65
C ARG A 2 -8.45 -61.82 60.27
N HIS A 3 -8.08 -61.36 59.06
CA HIS A 3 -7.84 -61.89 57.72
C HIS A 3 -7.44 -60.68 56.82
N VAL A 4 -6.46 -60.86 55.89
CA VAL A 4 -6.35 -60.31 54.49
C VAL A 4 -6.37 -58.76 54.31
N VAL A 5 -5.48 -58.05 53.59
CA VAL A 5 -5.32 -57.96 52.11
C VAL A 5 -4.00 -57.23 51.74
N ARG A 6 -3.38 -57.71 50.66
CA ARG A 6 -2.18 -57.26 49.93
C ARG A 6 -2.32 -55.85 49.28
N LEU A 7 -1.22 -55.12 49.04
CA LEU A 7 -0.61 -54.91 47.71
C LEU A 7 0.56 -53.91 47.77
N ALA A 8 1.63 -54.26 47.04
CA ALA A 8 2.80 -53.42 46.78
C ALA A 8 2.43 -52.20 45.91
N ILE A 9 2.99 -51.03 46.22
CA ILE A 9 2.97 -49.87 45.33
C ILE A 9 4.39 -49.62 44.86
N SER A 10 4.58 -49.88 43.57
CA SER A 10 5.77 -49.63 42.78
C SER A 10 5.97 -48.12 42.59
N SER A 11 7.12 -47.58 42.96
CA SER A 11 7.50 -46.19 42.69
C SER A 11 7.88 -46.04 41.20
N ILE A 12 6.98 -45.47 40.40
CA ILE A 12 7.27 -45.06 39.02
C ILE A 12 7.91 -43.67 39.07
N PHE A 13 9.19 -43.61 38.69
CA PHE A 13 9.93 -42.38 38.44
C PHE A 13 9.51 -41.85 37.06
N LEU A 14 8.68 -40.80 37.02
CA LEU A 14 8.31 -40.13 35.77
C LEU A 14 9.37 -39.07 35.44
N LEU A 15 10.36 -39.46 34.63
CA LEU A 15 11.32 -38.54 34.01
C LEU A 15 10.60 -37.75 32.90
N LEU A 16 10.16 -36.53 33.23
CA LEU A 16 9.72 -35.54 32.25
C LEU A 16 10.93 -35.06 31.44
N LEU A 17 11.12 -35.64 30.25
CA LEU A 17 12.02 -35.12 29.22
C LEU A 17 11.47 -33.79 28.72
N PHE A 18 11.95 -32.68 29.29
CA PHE A 18 11.79 -31.37 28.67
C PHE A 18 12.59 -31.35 27.36
N HIS A 19 11.90 -31.60 26.25
CA HIS A 19 12.41 -31.23 24.93
C HIS A 19 12.45 -29.70 24.87
N ASN A 20 13.64 -29.12 25.08
CA ASN A 20 13.92 -27.75 24.67
C ASN A 20 13.91 -27.72 23.14
N SER A 21 12.73 -27.50 22.55
CA SER A 21 12.65 -27.05 21.17
C SER A 21 13.34 -25.68 21.11
N PRO A 22 14.38 -25.48 20.28
CA PRO A 22 14.91 -24.15 20.06
C PRO A 22 13.78 -23.31 19.44
N VAL A 23 13.24 -22.38 20.22
CA VAL A 23 12.42 -21.30 19.68
C VAL A 23 13.38 -20.44 18.87
N TYR A 24 13.47 -20.71 17.57
CA TYR A 24 13.99 -19.74 16.62
C TYR A 24 12.99 -18.58 16.62
N GLY A 25 13.21 -17.61 17.50
CA GLY A 25 12.57 -16.32 17.36
C GLY A 25 12.93 -15.79 15.99
N LYS A 26 11.97 -15.74 15.06
CA LYS A 26 12.12 -14.92 13.86
C LYS A 26 12.42 -13.52 14.36
N VAL A 27 13.64 -13.06 14.14
CA VAL A 27 14.00 -11.66 14.37
C VAL A 27 13.13 -10.87 13.39
N TYR A 28 12.11 -10.19 13.91
CA TYR A 28 11.28 -9.30 13.11
C TYR A 28 12.10 -8.05 12.83
N ILE A 29 12.47 -7.86 11.57
CA ILE A 29 13.11 -6.63 11.12
C ILE A 29 12.00 -5.58 11.04
N ASP A 30 12.09 -4.55 11.86
CA ASP A 30 11.16 -3.42 11.80
C ASP A 30 11.50 -2.54 10.59
N ILE A 31 10.89 -2.90 9.46
CA ILE A 31 11.02 -2.20 8.18
C ILE A 31 10.33 -0.82 8.17
N ASP A 32 9.49 -0.53 9.16
CA ASP A 32 8.75 0.72 9.28
C ASP A 32 9.56 1.79 10.04
N SER A 33 10.66 1.39 10.71
CA SER A 33 11.54 2.29 11.46
C SER A 33 12.23 3.33 10.56
N PRO A 34 12.31 4.62 10.97
CA PRO A 34 13.10 5.65 10.28
C PRO A 34 14.60 5.34 10.16
N SER A 35 15.12 4.41 10.96
CA SER A 35 16.53 3.99 10.92
C SER A 35 16.73 2.70 10.11
N PHE A 36 15.70 2.19 9.44
CA PHE A 36 15.79 0.96 8.67
C PHE A 36 16.87 1.06 7.59
N GLN A 37 17.80 0.10 7.62
CA GLN A 37 18.84 -0.05 6.60
C GLN A 37 18.30 -0.95 5.49
N LYS A 38 18.38 -0.48 4.24
CA LYS A 38 17.95 -1.24 3.08
C LYS A 38 18.79 -2.51 2.94
N PHE A 39 18.15 -3.63 2.61
CA PHE A 39 18.82 -4.90 2.37
C PHE A 39 19.76 -4.81 1.17
N PRO A 40 21.09 -4.94 1.38
CA PRO A 40 22.04 -5.02 0.29
C PRO A 40 21.87 -6.36 -0.43
N ILE A 41 21.47 -6.31 -1.70
CA ILE A 41 21.15 -7.50 -2.48
C ILE A 41 21.87 -7.50 -3.83
N ALA A 42 22.52 -8.61 -4.15
CA ALA A 42 23.08 -8.85 -5.46
C ALA A 42 22.12 -9.69 -6.31
N ILE A 43 21.94 -9.34 -7.58
CA ILE A 43 21.08 -10.07 -8.52
C ILE A 43 21.88 -10.38 -9.79
N THR A 44 22.23 -11.64 -9.98
CA THR A 44 23.01 -12.07 -11.13
C THR A 44 22.15 -12.13 -12.39
N GLU A 45 22.80 -12.06 -13.55
CA GLU A 45 22.14 -12.40 -14.81
C GLU A 45 21.63 -13.84 -14.77
N PHE A 46 20.48 -14.06 -15.39
CA PHE A 46 19.85 -15.37 -15.39
C PHE A 46 20.52 -16.28 -16.41
N LYS A 47 20.73 -17.55 -16.05
CA LYS A 47 21.37 -18.54 -16.91
C LYS A 47 20.38 -19.26 -17.80
N SER A 48 20.73 -19.48 -19.07
CA SER A 48 20.01 -20.47 -19.87
C SER A 48 20.29 -21.86 -19.30
N LEU A 49 19.23 -22.59 -18.96
CA LEU A 49 19.30 -23.98 -18.52
C LEU A 49 19.44 -24.95 -19.70
N ARG A 50 19.33 -24.44 -20.94
CA ARG A 50 19.57 -25.19 -22.17
C ARG A 50 20.83 -24.63 -22.86
N PRO A 51 21.96 -25.36 -22.86
CA PRO A 51 23.18 -24.92 -23.54
C PRO A 51 22.94 -24.66 -25.02
N GLY A 52 23.48 -23.56 -25.55
CA GLY A 52 23.43 -23.22 -26.98
C GLY A 52 22.08 -22.70 -27.51
N ALA A 53 21.06 -22.54 -26.66
CA ALA A 53 19.81 -21.91 -27.05
C ALA A 53 19.98 -20.40 -27.27
N GLU A 54 19.32 -19.83 -28.27
CA GLU A 54 19.22 -18.38 -28.41
C GLU A 54 18.45 -17.81 -27.22
N THR A 55 19.12 -16.98 -26.43
CA THR A 55 18.57 -16.45 -25.18
C THR A 55 17.89 -15.10 -25.33
N GLY A 56 18.07 -14.43 -26.47
CA GLY A 56 17.66 -13.03 -26.64
C GLY A 56 18.19 -12.16 -25.49
N ASP A 57 17.32 -11.28 -24.98
CA ASP A 57 17.59 -10.38 -23.87
C ASP A 57 17.28 -10.97 -22.48
N PHE A 58 16.72 -12.19 -22.39
CA PHE A 58 16.23 -12.78 -21.15
C PHE A 58 17.22 -12.75 -19.96
N PRO A 59 18.51 -13.09 -20.12
CA PRO A 59 19.48 -13.10 -19.01
C PRO A 59 19.52 -11.77 -18.23
N VAL A 60 19.67 -10.68 -18.98
CA VAL A 60 19.73 -9.31 -18.44
C VAL A 60 18.34 -8.82 -18.07
N TRP A 61 17.34 -9.12 -18.89
CA TRP A 61 15.96 -8.70 -18.69
C TRP A 61 15.38 -9.19 -17.35
N PHE A 62 15.59 -10.46 -16.99
CA PHE A 62 15.12 -11.00 -15.71
C PHE A 62 15.76 -10.27 -14.54
N ALA A 63 17.08 -10.13 -14.57
CA ALA A 63 17.85 -9.51 -13.51
C ALA A 63 17.47 -8.02 -13.36
N ASP A 64 17.39 -7.28 -14.45
CA ASP A 64 17.01 -5.85 -14.45
C ASP A 64 15.57 -5.64 -13.99
N THR A 65 14.64 -6.49 -14.46
CA THR A 65 13.23 -6.37 -14.08
C THR A 65 13.04 -6.70 -12.61
N LEU A 66 13.71 -7.72 -12.08
CA LEU A 66 13.66 -8.03 -10.65
C LEU A 66 14.32 -6.93 -9.82
N SER A 67 15.48 -6.40 -10.24
CA SER A 67 16.14 -5.27 -9.58
C SER A 67 15.21 -4.06 -9.48
N ARG A 68 14.58 -3.65 -10.59
CA ARG A 68 13.65 -2.50 -10.59
C ARG A 68 12.47 -2.71 -9.66
N ASN A 69 11.88 -3.90 -9.65
CA ASN A 69 10.73 -4.23 -8.80
C ASN A 69 11.10 -4.32 -7.31
N LEU A 70 12.31 -4.73 -6.95
CA LEU A 70 12.75 -4.68 -5.56
C LEU A 70 13.12 -3.25 -5.14
N LEU A 71 13.81 -2.49 -6.00
CA LEU A 71 14.19 -1.10 -5.71
C LEU A 71 12.98 -0.20 -5.44
N ILE A 72 11.87 -0.38 -6.18
CA ILE A 72 10.69 0.48 -6.05
C ILE A 72 9.94 0.30 -4.73
N THR A 73 10.19 -0.81 -4.02
CA THR A 73 9.69 -1.02 -2.65
C THR A 73 10.46 -0.20 -1.63
N GLY A 74 11.62 0.35 -1.99
CA GLY A 74 12.45 1.10 -1.06
C GLY A 74 13.14 0.26 0.02
N TYR A 75 12.93 -1.06 0.10
CA TYR A 75 13.57 -1.93 1.10
C TYR A 75 14.94 -2.46 0.69
N PHE A 76 15.29 -2.35 -0.59
CA PHE A 76 16.49 -2.98 -1.14
C PHE A 76 17.47 -1.95 -1.66
N ASN A 77 18.74 -2.25 -1.46
CA ASN A 77 19.85 -1.62 -2.15
C ASN A 77 20.46 -2.66 -3.09
N VAL A 78 20.23 -2.52 -4.40
CA VAL A 78 20.75 -3.48 -5.38
C VAL A 78 22.19 -3.14 -5.71
N ILE A 79 23.10 -4.10 -5.51
CA ILE A 79 24.52 -3.93 -5.76
C ILE A 79 24.80 -3.89 -7.27
N ASP A 80 25.64 -2.94 -7.71
CA ASP A 80 26.05 -2.82 -9.12
C ASP A 80 26.79 -4.08 -9.56
N ARG A 81 26.36 -4.66 -10.68
CA ARG A 81 26.94 -5.90 -11.25
C ARG A 81 28.43 -5.77 -11.56
N ARG A 82 28.94 -4.56 -11.78
CA ARG A 82 30.39 -4.31 -12.00
C ARG A 82 31.24 -4.65 -10.78
N ALA A 83 30.65 -4.72 -9.58
CA ALA A 83 31.35 -5.14 -8.37
C ALA A 83 31.46 -6.66 -8.25
N PHE A 84 30.70 -7.44 -9.03
CA PHE A 84 30.60 -8.89 -8.83
C PHE A 84 31.95 -9.56 -9.14
N LEU A 85 32.48 -10.29 -8.15
CA LEU A 85 33.76 -10.98 -8.25
C LEU A 85 33.63 -12.39 -8.86
N GLU A 86 32.42 -12.94 -8.89
CA GLU A 86 32.15 -14.26 -9.48
C GLU A 86 32.18 -14.18 -11.01
N ASP A 87 32.91 -15.10 -11.65
CA ASP A 87 32.94 -15.24 -13.11
C ASP A 87 31.57 -15.73 -13.63
N PRO A 88 30.82 -14.90 -14.38
CA PRO A 88 29.51 -15.30 -14.88
C PRO A 88 29.58 -16.54 -15.76
N SER A 89 30.66 -16.79 -16.50
CA SER A 89 30.74 -17.93 -17.42
C SER A 89 30.77 -19.28 -16.71
N ARG A 90 31.22 -19.31 -15.45
CA ARG A 90 31.34 -20.52 -14.61
C ARG A 90 30.28 -20.60 -13.53
N ALA A 91 29.62 -19.49 -13.21
CA ALA A 91 28.62 -19.41 -12.17
C ALA A 91 27.41 -20.31 -12.45
N GLY A 92 27.13 -21.23 -11.52
CA GLY A 92 25.87 -21.95 -11.45
C GLY A 92 24.76 -21.14 -10.75
N ILE A 93 23.56 -21.71 -10.73
CA ILE A 93 22.39 -21.12 -10.06
C ILE A 93 22.15 -21.69 -8.65
N THR A 94 22.92 -22.71 -8.24
CA THR A 94 22.87 -23.38 -6.92
C THR A 94 23.79 -22.73 -5.91
N GLY A 95 23.59 -23.04 -4.62
CA GLY A 95 24.59 -22.75 -3.58
C GLY A 95 25.88 -23.54 -3.79
N GLU A 96 25.78 -24.77 -4.32
CA GLU A 96 26.96 -25.57 -4.71
C GLU A 96 27.76 -24.83 -5.80
N GLY A 97 29.06 -24.66 -5.55
CA GLY A 97 29.98 -23.89 -6.41
C GLY A 97 29.94 -22.37 -6.21
N THR A 98 29.00 -21.82 -5.43
CA THR A 98 28.93 -20.39 -5.14
C THR A 98 29.86 -20.02 -3.98
N ARG A 99 30.81 -19.11 -4.21
CA ARG A 99 31.70 -18.58 -3.17
C ARG A 99 31.06 -17.40 -2.45
N PHE A 100 30.26 -17.66 -1.42
CA PHE A 100 29.53 -16.61 -0.67
C PHE A 100 30.42 -15.50 -0.09
N ALA A 101 31.66 -15.80 0.29
CA ALA A 101 32.61 -14.79 0.79
C ALA A 101 32.91 -13.67 -0.22
N ASP A 102 32.87 -13.97 -1.52
CA ASP A 102 33.07 -12.96 -2.58
C ASP A 102 31.92 -11.93 -2.58
N TRP A 103 30.71 -12.37 -2.23
CA TRP A 103 29.52 -11.53 -2.13
C TRP A 103 29.51 -10.70 -0.84
N THR A 104 29.95 -11.29 0.28
CA THR A 104 30.16 -10.53 1.54
C THR A 104 31.19 -9.42 1.35
N THR A 105 32.25 -9.67 0.56
CA THR A 105 33.33 -8.69 0.30
C THR A 105 32.81 -7.41 -0.36
N ILE A 106 31.78 -7.52 -1.20
CA ILE A 106 31.15 -6.38 -1.88
C ILE A 106 29.92 -5.85 -1.12
N GLY A 107 29.72 -6.32 0.11
CA GLY A 107 28.66 -5.86 1.01
C GLY A 107 27.29 -6.47 0.73
N ALA A 108 27.19 -7.58 0.00
CA ALA A 108 25.92 -8.28 -0.20
C ALA A 108 25.52 -9.07 1.05
N GLU A 109 24.32 -8.84 1.55
CA GLU A 109 23.70 -9.69 2.58
C GLU A 109 22.84 -10.78 1.94
N TYR A 110 22.26 -10.48 0.79
CA TYR A 110 21.42 -11.40 0.02
C TYR A 110 21.91 -11.53 -1.41
N LEU A 111 21.73 -12.72 -1.97
CA LEU A 111 22.08 -13.03 -3.35
C LEU A 111 20.91 -13.70 -4.05
N ILE A 112 20.51 -13.16 -5.18
CA ILE A 112 19.56 -13.80 -6.09
C ILE A 112 20.31 -14.34 -7.30
N LYS A 113 20.15 -15.64 -7.51
CA LYS A 113 20.55 -16.35 -8.72
C LYS A 113 19.33 -16.96 -9.38
N GLY A 114 19.39 -17.15 -10.69
CA GLY A 114 18.29 -17.76 -11.41
C GLY A 114 18.67 -18.27 -12.78
N GLY A 115 17.80 -19.11 -13.32
CA GLY A 115 17.94 -19.68 -14.64
C GLY A 115 16.60 -19.74 -15.36
N PHE A 116 16.63 -19.93 -16.67
CA PHE A 116 15.44 -20.06 -17.48
C PHE A 116 15.63 -21.02 -18.65
N GLN A 117 14.52 -21.52 -19.16
CA GLN A 117 14.44 -22.23 -20.41
C GLN A 117 13.25 -21.66 -21.19
N ALA A 118 13.52 -21.12 -22.37
CA ALA A 118 12.50 -20.65 -23.30
C ALA A 118 12.50 -21.56 -24.54
N ASP A 119 11.34 -22.08 -24.92
CA ASP A 119 11.15 -22.88 -26.13
C ASP A 119 9.88 -22.41 -26.84
N GLY A 120 10.07 -21.61 -27.90
CA GLY A 120 8.99 -20.89 -28.58
C GLY A 120 8.23 -20.00 -27.59
N ARG A 121 6.95 -20.34 -27.33
CA ARG A 121 6.10 -19.61 -26.38
C ARG A 121 6.23 -20.12 -24.95
N GLN A 122 6.81 -21.29 -24.71
CA GLN A 122 6.93 -21.85 -23.35
C GLN A 122 8.11 -21.20 -22.63
N LEU A 123 7.90 -20.89 -21.34
CA LEU A 123 8.91 -20.33 -20.47
C LEU A 123 8.89 -21.07 -19.13
N ILE A 124 10.06 -21.57 -18.73
CA ILE A 124 10.33 -22.06 -17.38
C ILE A 124 11.39 -21.14 -16.78
N ALA A 125 11.17 -20.67 -15.56
CA ALA A 125 12.13 -19.83 -14.85
C ALA A 125 12.33 -20.31 -13.41
N GLU A 126 13.57 -20.45 -13.00
CA GLU A 126 14.00 -20.81 -11.65
C GLU A 126 14.63 -19.59 -10.98
N PHE A 127 14.23 -19.34 -9.74
CA PHE A 127 14.72 -18.24 -8.93
C PHE A 127 15.15 -18.76 -7.57
N ARG A 128 16.27 -18.25 -7.06
CA ARG A 128 16.84 -18.64 -5.77
C ARG A 128 17.37 -17.42 -5.03
N LEU A 129 16.87 -17.21 -3.82
CA LEU A 129 17.34 -16.22 -2.86
C LEU A 129 18.18 -16.92 -1.80
N PHE A 130 19.41 -16.45 -1.60
CA PHE A 130 20.33 -16.96 -0.60
C PHE A 130 20.62 -15.91 0.47
N ASP A 131 20.80 -16.38 1.71
CA ASP A 131 21.47 -15.66 2.79
C ASP A 131 22.98 -15.78 2.51
N VAL A 132 23.65 -14.67 2.22
CA VAL A 132 25.08 -14.69 1.86
C VAL A 132 25.95 -15.02 3.07
N MET A 133 25.57 -14.55 4.26
CA MET A 133 26.36 -14.75 5.47
C MET A 133 26.34 -16.21 5.93
N LYS A 134 25.19 -16.87 5.79
CA LYS A 134 25.03 -18.30 6.13
C LYS A 134 25.34 -19.24 4.98
N GLY A 135 25.30 -18.75 3.74
CA GLY A 135 25.41 -19.58 2.54
C GLY A 135 24.19 -20.49 2.34
N GLU A 136 23.02 -20.11 2.87
CA GLU A 136 21.82 -20.94 2.89
C GLU A 136 20.78 -20.45 1.88
N LEU A 137 20.02 -21.37 1.31
CA LEU A 137 18.87 -21.05 0.46
C LEU A 137 17.68 -20.61 1.33
N ILE A 138 17.20 -19.38 1.14
CA ILE A 138 16.00 -18.86 1.81
C ILE A 138 14.75 -19.22 1.01
N VAL A 139 14.77 -18.94 -0.31
CA VAL A 139 13.64 -19.18 -1.21
C VAL A 139 14.15 -19.80 -2.50
N GLY A 140 13.59 -20.94 -2.90
CA GLY A 140 13.79 -21.54 -4.23
C GLY A 140 12.45 -21.81 -4.89
N LYS A 141 12.21 -21.24 -6.08
CA LYS A 141 10.94 -21.38 -6.81
C LYS A 141 11.20 -21.67 -8.29
N ARG A 142 10.30 -22.48 -8.87
CA ARG A 142 10.23 -22.74 -10.30
C ARG A 142 8.84 -22.35 -10.80
N TYR A 143 8.82 -21.51 -11.83
CA TYR A 143 7.61 -21.05 -12.49
C TYR A 143 7.58 -21.61 -13.91
N THR A 144 6.39 -21.98 -14.34
CA THR A 144 6.11 -22.42 -15.71
C THR A 144 5.00 -21.55 -16.28
N GLY A 145 5.16 -21.12 -17.52
CA GLY A 145 4.16 -20.31 -18.21
C GLY A 145 4.57 -20.06 -19.64
N THR A 146 4.15 -18.91 -20.16
CA THR A 146 4.52 -18.46 -21.49
C THR A 146 5.50 -17.29 -21.46
N THR A 147 6.12 -16.97 -22.59
CA THR A 147 6.94 -15.76 -22.74
C THR A 147 6.17 -14.47 -22.45
N ASP A 148 4.85 -14.46 -22.61
CA ASP A 148 3.96 -13.34 -22.26
C ASP A 148 3.78 -13.20 -20.73
N ASP A 149 3.96 -14.29 -19.97
CA ASP A 149 3.85 -14.31 -18.51
C ASP A 149 5.11 -13.81 -17.80
N LYS A 150 6.18 -13.48 -18.53
CA LYS A 150 7.50 -13.20 -17.94
C LYS A 150 7.47 -12.13 -16.84
N ASN A 151 6.70 -11.05 -17.03
CA ASN A 151 6.54 -10.00 -16.02
C ASN A 151 5.86 -10.52 -14.75
N ARG A 152 4.77 -11.27 -14.92
CA ARG A 152 4.01 -11.87 -13.82
C ARG A 152 4.89 -12.81 -12.99
N ILE A 153 5.72 -13.61 -13.65
CA ILE A 153 6.66 -14.52 -12.99
C ILE A 153 7.67 -13.74 -12.12
N VAL A 154 8.27 -12.67 -12.65
CA VAL A 154 9.22 -11.84 -11.89
C VAL A 154 8.54 -11.18 -10.67
N LEU A 155 7.33 -10.64 -10.85
CA LEU A 155 6.56 -10.03 -9.76
C LEU A 155 6.19 -11.04 -8.68
N GLN A 156 5.82 -12.27 -9.07
CA GLN A 156 5.56 -13.35 -8.11
C GLN A 156 6.81 -13.66 -7.28
N PHE A 157 7.99 -13.77 -7.90
CA PHE A 157 9.21 -14.01 -7.14
C PHE A 157 9.62 -12.80 -6.27
N ALA A 158 9.46 -11.57 -6.76
CA ALA A 158 9.71 -10.37 -5.97
C ALA A 158 8.83 -10.34 -4.69
N ASN A 159 7.57 -10.78 -4.80
CA ASN A 159 6.69 -10.96 -3.65
C ASN A 159 7.18 -12.04 -2.68
N GLU A 160 7.73 -13.16 -3.17
CA GLU A 160 8.31 -14.20 -2.31
C GLU A 160 9.54 -13.69 -1.56
N VAL A 161 10.38 -12.87 -2.22
CA VAL A 161 11.53 -12.19 -1.58
C VAL A 161 11.06 -11.24 -0.48
N LEU A 162 10.07 -10.38 -0.77
CA LEU A 162 9.48 -9.48 0.22
C LEU A 162 8.90 -10.26 1.40
N GLN A 163 8.09 -11.27 1.15
CA GLN A 163 7.44 -12.07 2.20
C GLN A 163 8.47 -12.79 3.08
N ALA A 164 9.55 -13.30 2.49
CA ALA A 164 10.59 -14.01 3.22
C ALA A 164 11.42 -13.09 4.12
N LEU A 165 11.76 -11.89 3.64
CA LEU A 165 12.67 -10.97 4.33
C LEU A 165 11.96 -9.96 5.23
N THR A 166 10.72 -9.59 4.89
CA THR A 166 9.95 -8.55 5.58
C THR A 166 8.74 -9.09 6.34
N GLY A 167 8.31 -10.31 6.03
CA GLY A 167 7.08 -10.89 6.61
C GLY A 167 5.79 -10.39 5.97
N GLU A 168 5.85 -9.46 5.02
CA GLU A 168 4.69 -8.90 4.33
C GLU A 168 4.82 -9.05 2.81
N ALA A 169 3.68 -9.22 2.12
CA ALA A 169 3.63 -9.24 0.66
C ALA A 169 3.93 -7.86 0.07
N GLY A 170 4.31 -7.82 -1.21
CA GLY A 170 4.45 -6.57 -1.96
C GLY A 170 3.11 -6.02 -2.45
N LEU A 171 3.14 -4.77 -2.88
CA LEU A 171 1.99 -4.01 -3.37
C LEU A 171 1.85 -4.05 -4.91
N PHE A 172 2.47 -5.01 -5.58
CA PHE A 172 2.53 -5.07 -7.04
C PHE A 172 1.18 -5.33 -7.72
N ASP A 173 0.20 -5.83 -6.97
CA ASP A 173 -1.19 -6.05 -7.41
C ASP A 173 -2.12 -4.88 -7.05
N THR A 174 -1.57 -3.77 -6.53
CA THR A 174 -2.35 -2.58 -6.16
C THR A 174 -2.26 -1.50 -7.22
N ARG A 175 -3.27 -0.62 -7.21
CA ARG A 175 -3.35 0.58 -8.05
C ARG A 175 -3.60 1.80 -7.18
N ILE A 176 -3.24 2.96 -7.70
CA ILE A 176 -3.56 4.25 -7.12
C ILE A 176 -4.49 4.97 -8.10
N ALA A 177 -5.70 5.28 -7.63
CA ALA A 177 -6.61 6.16 -8.36
C ALA A 177 -6.28 7.61 -7.99
N PHE A 178 -6.33 8.53 -8.94
CA PHE A 178 -6.11 9.95 -8.70
C PHE A 178 -6.82 10.78 -9.77
N VAL A 179 -6.92 12.08 -9.53
CA VAL A 179 -7.55 13.03 -10.45
C VAL A 179 -6.49 13.72 -11.28
N LYS A 180 -6.68 13.78 -12.59
CA LYS A 180 -5.96 14.73 -13.46
C LYS A 180 -6.91 15.83 -13.89
N LYS A 181 -6.55 17.07 -13.59
CA LYS A 181 -7.35 18.28 -13.82
C LYS A 181 -6.64 19.21 -14.79
N ASN A 182 -7.27 19.45 -15.93
CA ASN A 182 -6.88 20.53 -16.84
C ASN A 182 -7.78 21.77 -16.58
N ILE A 183 -7.73 22.75 -17.47
CA ILE A 183 -8.45 24.02 -17.32
C ILE A 183 -9.98 23.83 -17.23
N SER A 184 -10.55 22.90 -17.99
CA SER A 184 -12.01 22.77 -18.15
C SER A 184 -12.60 21.47 -17.57
N ALA A 185 -11.78 20.45 -17.31
CA ALA A 185 -12.23 19.14 -16.89
C ALA A 185 -11.29 18.51 -15.86
N ALA A 186 -11.85 17.62 -15.05
CA ALA A 186 -11.09 16.77 -14.15
C ALA A 186 -11.58 15.33 -14.30
N ASP A 187 -10.65 14.40 -14.52
CA ASP A 187 -10.97 13.00 -14.76
C ASP A 187 -10.18 12.09 -13.84
N LEU A 188 -10.76 10.92 -13.55
CA LEU A 188 -10.12 9.88 -12.79
C LEU A 188 -9.14 9.11 -13.67
N TYR A 189 -7.97 8.86 -13.12
CA TYR A 189 -6.94 8.00 -13.66
C TYR A 189 -6.57 6.94 -12.64
N THR A 190 -6.07 5.81 -13.11
CA THR A 190 -5.42 4.80 -12.27
C THR A 190 -4.04 4.49 -12.81
N SER A 191 -3.10 4.20 -11.93
CA SER A 191 -1.79 3.66 -12.27
C SER A 191 -1.43 2.55 -11.28
N ASN A 192 -0.62 1.59 -11.71
CA ASN A 192 -0.05 0.59 -10.81
C ASN A 192 0.86 1.27 -9.77
N PHE A 193 1.15 0.60 -8.65
CA PHE A 193 2.08 1.09 -7.63
C PHE A 193 3.44 1.55 -8.21
N ASP A 194 3.91 0.92 -9.27
CA ASP A 194 5.17 1.25 -9.94
C ASP A 194 5.10 2.43 -10.92
N GLY A 195 3.92 3.04 -11.11
CA GLY A 195 3.69 4.12 -12.08
C GLY A 195 3.38 3.63 -13.50
N SER A 196 3.40 2.32 -13.73
CA SER A 196 3.02 1.74 -15.02
C SER A 196 1.49 1.71 -15.21
N ASP A 197 1.07 1.34 -16.42
CA ASP A 197 -0.35 1.13 -16.79
C ASP A 197 -1.26 2.32 -16.42
N LEU A 198 -0.82 3.54 -16.74
CA LEU A 198 -1.63 4.74 -16.55
C LEU A 198 -2.87 4.69 -17.45
N ARG A 199 -4.05 4.57 -16.85
CA ARG A 199 -5.35 4.49 -17.54
C ARG A 199 -6.27 5.61 -17.13
N ARG A 200 -6.96 6.21 -18.10
CA ARG A 200 -8.06 7.14 -17.87
C ARG A 200 -9.34 6.36 -17.62
N ILE A 201 -10.02 6.60 -16.51
CA ILE A 201 -11.23 5.90 -16.08
C ILE A 201 -12.50 6.67 -16.44
N THR A 202 -12.46 8.00 -16.43
CA THR A 202 -13.59 8.85 -16.80
C THR A 202 -13.22 9.83 -17.91
N SER A 203 -14.23 10.27 -18.66
CA SER A 203 -14.08 11.23 -19.76
C SER A 203 -15.34 12.07 -19.95
N TYR A 204 -15.87 12.61 -18.86
CA TYR A 204 -17.19 13.27 -18.87
C TYR A 204 -17.17 14.73 -19.32
N ASN A 205 -15.99 15.29 -19.63
CA ASN A 205 -15.83 16.71 -19.93
C ASN A 205 -16.45 17.62 -18.84
N SER A 206 -16.28 17.22 -17.59
CA SER A 206 -16.78 17.89 -16.40
C SER A 206 -15.83 17.62 -15.23
N LEU A 207 -16.08 18.20 -14.06
CA LEU A 207 -15.28 17.92 -12.87
C LEU A 207 -15.65 16.56 -12.30
N THR A 208 -14.65 15.69 -12.15
CA THR A 208 -14.74 14.39 -11.46
C THR A 208 -13.64 14.32 -10.40
N LEU A 209 -14.04 14.10 -9.14
CA LEU A 209 -13.20 14.33 -7.97
C LEU A 209 -13.36 13.20 -6.93
N ALA A 210 -12.41 13.13 -6.00
CA ALA A 210 -12.45 12.30 -4.79
C ALA A 210 -12.75 10.81 -5.04
N PRO A 211 -11.90 10.08 -5.78
CA PRO A 211 -12.07 8.64 -5.97
C PRO A 211 -11.98 7.88 -4.64
N ARG A 212 -12.80 6.84 -4.48
CA ARG A 212 -12.86 5.94 -3.32
C ARG A 212 -13.06 4.50 -3.80
N TRP A 213 -12.02 3.68 -3.65
CA TRP A 213 -12.08 2.26 -4.00
C TRP A 213 -12.99 1.50 -3.06
N SER A 214 -13.83 0.62 -3.61
CA SER A 214 -14.52 -0.40 -2.81
C SER A 214 -13.52 -1.37 -2.18
N PRO A 215 -13.84 -2.00 -1.03
CA PRO A 215 -12.91 -2.87 -0.32
C PRO A 215 -12.46 -4.12 -1.10
N ASP A 216 -13.26 -4.53 -2.09
CA ASP A 216 -12.96 -5.63 -3.01
C ASP A 216 -12.20 -5.18 -4.27
N GLY A 217 -11.94 -3.88 -4.43
CA GLY A 217 -11.25 -3.31 -5.58
C GLY A 217 -12.06 -3.31 -6.89
N ARG A 218 -13.34 -3.67 -6.88
CA ARG A 218 -14.15 -3.80 -8.10
C ARG A 218 -14.76 -2.49 -8.57
N GLN A 219 -14.97 -1.54 -7.66
CA GLN A 219 -15.72 -0.31 -7.93
C GLN A 219 -14.99 0.95 -7.44
N LEU A 220 -15.26 2.07 -8.11
CA LEU A 220 -14.87 3.40 -7.66
C LEU A 220 -16.12 4.24 -7.40
N ALA A 221 -16.27 4.71 -6.16
CA ALA A 221 -17.16 5.82 -5.85
C ALA A 221 -16.43 7.15 -6.07
N PHE A 222 -17.13 8.15 -6.62
CA PHE A 222 -16.57 9.47 -6.89
C PHE A 222 -17.67 10.51 -7.03
N THR A 223 -17.32 11.79 -6.85
CA THR A 223 -18.22 12.90 -7.19
C THR A 223 -17.99 13.33 -8.63
N SER A 224 -19.06 13.56 -9.39
CA SER A 224 -18.97 14.18 -10.71
C SER A 224 -20.03 15.27 -10.91
N TYR A 225 -19.66 16.28 -11.69
CA TYR A 225 -20.53 17.38 -12.12
C TYR A 225 -21.13 17.13 -13.51
N LYS A 226 -21.00 15.91 -14.06
CA LYS A 226 -21.43 15.58 -15.43
C LYS A 226 -22.92 15.81 -15.70
N ASP A 227 -23.76 15.77 -14.66
CA ASP A 227 -25.19 16.03 -14.76
C ASP A 227 -25.56 17.42 -14.17
N GLY A 228 -24.62 18.37 -14.15
CA GLY A 228 -24.85 19.79 -13.82
C GLY A 228 -24.66 20.17 -12.34
N LYS A 229 -24.59 19.21 -11.42
CA LYS A 229 -24.36 19.43 -9.98
C LYS A 229 -23.52 18.30 -9.39
N PRO A 230 -22.87 18.47 -8.21
CA PRO A 230 -22.04 17.43 -7.62
C PRO A 230 -22.91 16.29 -7.11
N ASP A 231 -22.91 15.20 -7.85
CA ASP A 231 -23.58 13.94 -7.51
C ASP A 231 -22.54 12.84 -7.28
N ILE A 232 -22.87 11.84 -6.45
CA ILE A 232 -21.99 10.68 -6.25
C ILE A 232 -22.38 9.58 -7.23
N TYR A 233 -21.38 9.05 -7.93
CA TYR A 233 -21.49 7.94 -8.85
C TYR A 233 -20.64 6.76 -8.38
N LEU A 234 -21.05 5.57 -8.80
CA LEU A 234 -20.35 4.32 -8.60
C LEU A 234 -20.05 3.73 -9.98
N ARG A 235 -18.78 3.48 -10.28
CA ARG A 235 -18.35 2.84 -11.53
C ARG A 235 -17.76 1.48 -11.24
N ASP A 236 -18.31 0.44 -11.87
CA ASP A 236 -17.71 -0.88 -11.90
C ASP A 236 -16.57 -0.90 -12.92
N LEU A 237 -15.40 -1.39 -12.51
CA LEU A 237 -14.17 -1.29 -13.31
C LEU A 237 -14.02 -2.43 -14.32
N VAL A 238 -14.84 -3.48 -14.21
CA VAL A 238 -14.82 -4.62 -15.14
C VAL A 238 -15.81 -4.40 -16.27
N THR A 239 -17.04 -4.00 -15.92
CA THR A 239 -18.13 -3.75 -16.87
C THR A 239 -18.17 -2.32 -17.40
N GLU A 240 -17.40 -1.41 -16.78
CA GLU A 240 -17.38 0.02 -17.05
C GLU A 240 -18.71 0.76 -16.83
N LYS A 241 -19.73 0.05 -16.31
CA LYS A 241 -21.04 0.64 -16.01
C LYS A 241 -20.90 1.64 -14.88
N THR A 242 -21.48 2.82 -15.08
CA THR A 242 -21.54 3.89 -14.08
C THR A 242 -22.98 4.14 -13.67
N GLU A 243 -23.26 4.13 -12.37
CA GLU A 243 -24.56 4.46 -11.80
C GLU A 243 -24.48 5.65 -10.86
N LYS A 244 -25.57 6.43 -10.77
CA LYS A 244 -25.69 7.50 -9.79
C LYS A 244 -26.25 6.94 -8.49
N ILE A 245 -25.58 7.18 -7.36
CA ILE A 245 -26.01 6.67 -6.05
C ILE A 245 -26.56 7.76 -5.13
N THR A 246 -26.16 9.02 -5.31
CA THR A 246 -26.77 10.17 -4.62
C THR A 246 -27.01 11.35 -5.58
N SER A 247 -28.07 12.12 -5.32
CA SER A 247 -28.38 13.31 -6.10
C SER A 247 -29.17 14.37 -5.31
N TYR A 248 -28.81 14.59 -4.05
CA TYR A 248 -29.50 15.62 -3.25
C TYR A 248 -29.08 17.03 -3.70
N PRO A 249 -29.89 18.07 -3.42
CA PRO A 249 -29.48 19.46 -3.59
C PRO A 249 -28.21 19.77 -2.79
N GLY A 250 -27.36 20.65 -3.32
CA GLY A 250 -26.10 21.03 -2.69
C GLY A 250 -24.97 20.01 -2.90
N LEU A 251 -24.08 19.92 -1.93
CA LEU A 251 -22.85 19.12 -1.97
C LEU A 251 -23.14 17.63 -1.72
N ASN A 252 -22.57 16.76 -2.54
CA ASN A 252 -22.56 15.31 -2.33
C ASN A 252 -21.13 14.78 -2.55
N LEU A 253 -20.45 14.35 -1.48
CA LEU A 253 -19.08 13.81 -1.55
C LEU A 253 -18.98 12.40 -0.94
N PRO A 254 -18.26 11.46 -1.57
CA PRO A 254 -18.02 10.15 -0.99
C PRO A 254 -16.91 10.21 0.07
N GLY A 255 -17.14 9.54 1.18
CA GLY A 255 -16.17 9.19 2.22
C GLY A 255 -15.64 7.77 2.02
N SER A 256 -15.28 7.09 3.11
CA SER A 256 -14.80 5.71 3.06
C SER A 256 -15.94 4.68 2.99
N TRP A 257 -15.64 3.54 2.38
CA TRP A 257 -16.47 2.33 2.45
C TRP A 257 -16.40 1.69 3.83
N SER A 258 -17.39 0.86 4.17
CA SER A 258 -17.26 -0.14 5.23
C SER A 258 -16.47 -1.32 4.69
N ARG A 259 -15.77 -2.06 5.55
CA ARG A 259 -14.93 -3.21 5.17
C ARG A 259 -15.68 -4.29 4.37
N ASP A 260 -16.97 -4.47 4.64
CA ASP A 260 -17.83 -5.43 3.92
C ASP A 260 -18.36 -4.90 2.58
N GLY A 261 -18.11 -3.63 2.25
CA GLY A 261 -18.54 -2.98 1.02
C GLY A 261 -20.03 -2.64 0.97
N THR A 262 -20.80 -2.87 2.04
CA THR A 262 -22.26 -2.66 2.02
C THR A 262 -22.65 -1.22 2.32
N ARG A 263 -21.75 -0.45 2.94
CA ARG A 263 -22.00 0.92 3.38
C ARG A 263 -20.93 1.90 2.91
N LEU A 264 -21.34 3.13 2.67
CA LEU A 264 -20.47 4.23 2.26
C LEU A 264 -20.75 5.44 3.14
N LEU A 265 -19.73 5.96 3.83
CA LEU A 265 -19.85 7.27 4.46
C LEU A 265 -19.96 8.31 3.35
N VAL A 266 -20.83 9.29 3.52
CA VAL A 266 -21.03 10.38 2.57
C VAL A 266 -21.18 11.70 3.31
N THR A 267 -20.68 12.77 2.71
CA THR A 267 -20.97 14.14 3.12
C THR A 267 -22.08 14.68 2.23
N LEU A 268 -23.19 15.09 2.84
CA LEU A 268 -24.31 15.69 2.12
C LEU A 268 -24.66 17.04 2.74
N SER A 269 -24.90 18.07 1.92
CA SER A 269 -25.42 19.36 2.41
C SER A 269 -26.94 19.49 2.28
N ARG A 270 -27.64 18.35 2.21
CA ARG A 270 -29.08 18.27 1.91
C ARG A 270 -29.99 18.89 2.98
N ASP A 271 -29.48 19.00 4.21
CA ASP A 271 -30.24 19.43 5.39
C ASP A 271 -29.81 20.82 5.88
N GLY A 272 -29.22 21.65 5.01
CA GLY A 272 -28.86 23.06 5.27
C GLY A 272 -27.36 23.32 5.34
N ASN A 273 -26.62 22.47 6.05
CA ASN A 273 -25.15 22.49 6.19
C ASN A 273 -24.57 21.12 5.81
N GLN A 274 -23.24 21.03 5.66
CA GLN A 274 -22.55 19.77 5.35
C GLN A 274 -22.54 18.86 6.56
N GLU A 275 -23.11 17.67 6.39
CA GLU A 275 -23.26 16.67 7.43
C GLU A 275 -22.79 15.31 6.96
N ILE A 276 -22.41 14.45 7.90
CA ILE A 276 -21.96 13.09 7.66
C ILE A 276 -23.15 12.13 7.78
N TYR A 277 -23.27 11.27 6.78
CA TYR A 277 -24.24 10.19 6.75
C TYR A 277 -23.53 8.88 6.48
N ASP A 278 -24.10 7.82 7.01
CA ASP A 278 -23.77 6.46 6.64
C ASP A 278 -24.85 5.90 5.72
N MET A 279 -24.50 5.65 4.46
CA MET A 279 -25.41 5.19 3.42
C MET A 279 -25.27 3.69 3.18
N THR A 280 -26.38 2.95 3.20
CA THR A 280 -26.43 1.59 2.65
C THR A 280 -26.44 1.65 1.14
N VAL A 281 -25.46 1.03 0.47
CA VAL A 281 -25.24 1.21 -0.98
C VAL A 281 -26.35 0.57 -1.82
N GLY A 282 -26.78 -0.64 -1.47
CA GLY A 282 -27.75 -1.42 -2.26
C GLY A 282 -29.15 -0.82 -2.33
N ASN A 283 -29.59 -0.09 -1.29
CA ASN A 283 -30.93 0.50 -1.22
C ASN A 283 -30.93 2.02 -0.96
N ARG A 284 -29.75 2.65 -0.85
CA ARG A 284 -29.55 4.09 -0.66
C ARG A 284 -30.16 4.65 0.63
N LEU A 285 -30.41 3.79 1.63
CA LEU A 285 -30.88 4.24 2.95
C LEU A 285 -29.78 5.03 3.65
N LEU A 286 -30.15 6.17 4.24
CA LEU A 286 -29.23 7.09 4.92
C LEU A 286 -29.47 7.07 6.43
N GLN A 287 -28.40 6.95 7.19
CA GLN A 287 -28.35 7.24 8.62
C GLN A 287 -27.51 8.50 8.83
N ARG A 288 -28.12 9.57 9.33
CA ARG A 288 -27.42 10.81 9.66
C ARG A 288 -26.62 10.65 10.96
N LEU A 289 -25.32 10.92 10.92
CA LEU A 289 -24.41 10.76 12.06
C LEU A 289 -24.12 12.08 12.79
N THR A 290 -24.10 13.21 12.06
CA THR A 290 -23.85 14.54 12.63
C THR A 290 -25.06 15.46 12.43
N ARG A 291 -25.29 16.40 13.36
CA ARG A 291 -26.51 17.23 13.43
C ARG A 291 -26.25 18.68 13.87
N GLU A 292 -25.01 19.12 13.85
CA GLU A 292 -24.58 20.41 14.39
C GLU A 292 -24.60 21.49 13.31
N PHE A 293 -24.66 22.77 13.65
CA PHE A 293 -24.62 23.87 12.67
C PHE A 293 -23.27 24.02 11.92
N SER A 294 -22.28 23.23 12.32
CA SER A 294 -20.92 23.29 11.79
C SER A 294 -20.81 22.57 10.45
N ILE A 295 -19.70 22.76 9.76
CA ILE A 295 -19.35 22.00 8.56
C ILE A 295 -18.69 20.71 9.02
N ASP A 296 -19.31 19.56 8.74
CA ASP A 296 -18.75 18.23 9.01
C ASP A 296 -18.55 17.46 7.67
N VAL A 297 -17.29 17.19 7.31
CA VAL A 297 -16.91 16.67 5.97
C VAL A 297 -15.77 15.65 6.02
N SER A 298 -15.49 15.03 4.87
CA SER A 298 -14.37 14.10 4.65
C SER A 298 -14.28 12.95 5.66
N PRO A 299 -15.38 12.18 5.86
CA PRO A 299 -15.41 11.12 6.85
C PRO A 299 -14.64 9.87 6.38
N VAL A 300 -13.87 9.27 7.28
CA VAL A 300 -13.13 8.02 7.08
C VAL A 300 -13.31 7.08 8.28
N ARG A 301 -13.65 5.81 8.02
CA ARG A 301 -13.80 4.75 9.03
C ARG A 301 -12.43 4.26 9.51
N SER A 302 -12.37 3.88 10.78
CA SER A 302 -11.26 3.11 11.32
C SER A 302 -11.27 1.68 10.76
N PRO A 303 -10.11 1.00 10.66
CA PRO A 303 -10.02 -0.37 10.12
C PRO A 303 -10.80 -1.42 10.91
N ASP A 304 -11.08 -1.14 12.19
CA ASP A 304 -11.91 -1.97 13.07
C ASP A 304 -13.41 -1.64 13.01
N GLU A 305 -13.80 -0.69 12.14
CA GLU A 305 -15.17 -0.21 11.92
C GLU A 305 -15.85 0.43 13.15
N LYS A 306 -15.10 0.71 14.23
CA LYS A 306 -15.67 1.23 15.47
C LYS A 306 -15.73 2.76 15.52
N ARG A 307 -14.89 3.44 14.76
CA ARG A 307 -14.71 4.90 14.82
C ARG A 307 -14.72 5.52 13.44
N ILE A 308 -14.98 6.82 13.42
CA ILE A 308 -14.95 7.64 12.22
C ILE A 308 -14.13 8.88 12.52
N ALA A 309 -13.11 9.16 11.70
CA ALA A 309 -12.40 10.44 11.70
C ALA A 309 -13.01 11.33 10.62
N PHE A 310 -13.11 12.62 10.90
CA PHE A 310 -13.71 13.58 9.99
C PHE A 310 -13.21 14.99 10.27
N VAL A 311 -13.48 15.90 9.34
CA VAL A 311 -13.13 17.31 9.47
C VAL A 311 -14.34 18.07 10.01
N SER A 312 -14.13 18.89 11.03
CA SER A 312 -15.14 19.82 11.53
C SER A 312 -14.56 21.20 11.81
N ASN A 313 -15.35 22.25 11.57
CA ASN A 313 -15.02 23.62 11.94
C ASN A 313 -15.77 24.12 13.19
N ARG A 314 -16.35 23.22 14.00
CA ARG A 314 -17.18 23.57 15.17
C ARG A 314 -16.51 24.44 16.24
N ASN A 315 -15.17 24.55 16.21
CA ASN A 315 -14.40 25.43 17.08
C ASN A 315 -13.60 26.49 16.30
N GLY A 316 -14.15 26.96 15.17
CA GLY A 316 -13.59 28.04 14.36
C GLY A 316 -12.98 27.51 13.06
N SER A 317 -11.72 27.07 13.11
CA SER A 317 -11.03 26.56 11.92
C SER A 317 -11.20 25.05 11.73
N PRO A 318 -11.02 24.52 10.50
CA PRO A 318 -11.09 23.08 10.23
C PRO A 318 -10.06 22.28 11.02
N GLN A 319 -10.55 21.26 11.72
CA GLN A 319 -9.76 20.36 12.56
C GLN A 319 -10.25 18.93 12.39
N ILE A 320 -9.40 17.96 12.74
CA ILE A 320 -9.78 16.55 12.73
C ILE A 320 -10.48 16.20 14.04
N TYR A 321 -11.61 15.52 13.93
CA TYR A 321 -12.39 14.95 15.03
C TYR A 321 -12.52 13.45 14.84
N ILE A 322 -12.78 12.75 15.93
CA ILE A 322 -13.15 11.34 15.94
C ILE A 322 -14.50 11.20 16.64
N MET A 323 -15.33 10.28 16.15
CA MET A 323 -16.57 9.85 16.78
C MET A 323 -16.70 8.33 16.69
N ASP A 324 -17.63 7.76 17.45
CA ASP A 324 -18.02 6.36 17.30
C ASP A 324 -18.77 6.15 15.98
N ALA A 325 -18.81 4.91 15.49
CA ALA A 325 -19.46 4.57 14.22
C ALA A 325 -20.97 4.89 14.18
N ASP A 326 -21.62 5.04 15.33
CA ASP A 326 -23.02 5.44 15.46
C ASP A 326 -23.24 6.97 15.51
N GLY A 327 -22.15 7.75 15.53
CA GLY A 327 -22.16 9.21 15.63
C GLY A 327 -21.99 9.75 17.05
N GLY A 328 -21.89 8.88 18.06
CA GLY A 328 -21.67 9.25 19.46
C GLY A 328 -20.23 9.66 19.79
N ASN A 329 -20.01 10.09 21.04
CA ASN A 329 -18.68 10.30 21.64
C ASN A 329 -17.71 11.16 20.80
N VAL A 330 -18.23 12.22 20.18
CA VAL A 330 -17.41 13.11 19.35
C VAL A 330 -16.34 13.81 20.19
N ARG A 331 -15.07 13.72 19.76
CA ARG A 331 -13.94 14.43 20.37
C ARG A 331 -12.99 15.01 19.32
N ARG A 332 -12.39 16.16 19.63
CA ARG A 332 -11.34 16.77 18.80
C ARG A 332 -10.05 15.97 18.90
N LEU A 333 -9.38 15.75 17.78
CA LEU A 333 -8.11 15.02 17.69
C LEU A 333 -6.91 15.96 17.55
N THR A 334 -6.98 16.93 16.65
CA THR A 334 -5.85 17.83 16.35
C THR A 334 -5.97 19.14 17.12
N PHE A 335 -4.94 19.48 17.90
CA PHE A 335 -4.87 20.72 18.69
C PHE A 335 -3.76 21.66 18.22
N GLU A 336 -2.79 21.15 17.46
CA GLU A 336 -1.72 21.93 16.84
C GLU A 336 -2.06 22.27 15.38
N GLY A 337 -1.61 23.44 14.92
CA GLY A 337 -1.96 23.98 13.60
C GLY A 337 -3.36 24.60 13.54
N ASN A 338 -3.53 25.56 12.62
CA ASN A 338 -4.77 26.32 12.49
C ASN A 338 -5.68 25.83 11.35
N TYR A 339 -5.27 24.84 10.57
CA TYR A 339 -6.07 24.26 9.50
C TYR A 339 -5.62 22.82 9.26
N ASN A 340 -6.43 21.85 9.66
CA ASN A 340 -6.13 20.42 9.56
C ASN A 340 -7.30 19.69 8.89
N THR A 341 -7.05 19.02 7.76
CA THR A 341 -8.08 18.44 6.90
C THR A 341 -7.65 17.10 6.27
N SER A 342 -8.51 16.54 5.42
CA SER A 342 -8.21 15.35 4.60
C SER A 342 -7.68 14.15 5.41
N PRO A 343 -8.36 13.71 6.48
CA PRO A 343 -7.89 12.58 7.27
C PRO A 343 -7.90 11.28 6.47
N ALA A 344 -6.88 10.46 6.67
CA ALA A 344 -6.77 9.11 6.15
C ALA A 344 -6.33 8.17 7.28
N TRP A 345 -7.18 7.21 7.64
CA TRP A 345 -6.87 6.25 8.70
C TRP A 345 -5.93 5.16 8.17
N SER A 346 -4.86 4.88 8.90
CA SER A 346 -3.95 3.79 8.56
C SER A 346 -4.67 2.45 8.68
N PRO A 347 -4.55 1.52 7.71
CA PRO A 347 -5.07 0.15 7.82
C PRO A 347 -4.54 -0.62 9.04
N LYS A 348 -3.38 -0.23 9.59
CA LYS A 348 -2.83 -0.78 10.85
C LYS A 348 -3.49 -0.21 12.12
N GLY A 349 -4.41 0.76 11.98
CA GLY A 349 -5.37 1.15 13.02
C GLY A 349 -4.80 1.93 14.21
N LYS A 350 -3.64 2.57 14.10
CA LYS A 350 -3.06 3.38 15.20
C LYS A 350 -2.79 4.84 14.84
N MET A 351 -2.77 5.15 13.54
CA MET A 351 -2.33 6.42 13.01
C MET A 351 -3.35 6.96 12.03
N ILE A 352 -3.52 8.28 12.03
CA ILE A 352 -4.30 9.03 11.05
C ILE A 352 -3.33 9.99 10.37
N ALA A 353 -3.19 9.86 9.06
CA ALA A 353 -2.51 10.86 8.24
C ALA A 353 -3.48 11.99 7.93
N TYR A 354 -2.99 13.22 7.85
CA TYR A 354 -3.81 14.37 7.53
C TYR A 354 -2.96 15.47 6.88
N GLU A 355 -3.64 16.43 6.27
CA GLU A 355 -3.06 17.63 5.70
C GLU A 355 -3.17 18.77 6.70
N GLY A 356 -2.06 19.42 7.03
CA GLY A 356 -2.00 20.54 7.98
C GLY A 356 -1.33 21.77 7.36
N SER A 357 -1.80 22.96 7.72
CA SER A 357 -1.20 24.22 7.27
C SER A 357 -0.09 24.68 8.21
N ILE A 358 1.10 24.93 7.65
CA ILE A 358 2.21 25.65 8.30
C ILE A 358 2.58 26.83 7.42
N ASP A 359 2.58 28.04 7.97
CA ASP A 359 3.00 29.27 7.27
C ASP A 359 2.34 29.46 5.88
N GLY A 360 1.07 29.05 5.76
CA GLY A 360 0.29 29.16 4.53
C GLY A 360 0.58 28.08 3.48
N ARG A 361 1.32 27.02 3.84
CA ARG A 361 1.60 25.84 3.00
C ARG A 361 0.99 24.60 3.60
N PHE A 362 0.48 23.70 2.76
CA PHE A 362 -0.01 22.41 3.22
C PHE A 362 1.11 21.38 3.30
N GLN A 363 1.16 20.64 4.39
CA GLN A 363 2.12 19.57 4.65
C GLN A 363 1.39 18.33 5.15
N ILE A 364 1.99 17.16 4.97
CA ILE A 364 1.46 15.89 5.48
C ILE A 364 1.95 15.65 6.90
N PHE A 365 1.03 15.28 7.77
CA PHE A 365 1.28 14.90 9.15
C PHE A 365 0.67 13.55 9.45
N VAL A 366 1.13 12.93 10.52
CA VAL A 366 0.49 11.78 11.16
C VAL A 366 0.29 12.04 12.65
N ILE A 367 -0.81 11.55 13.19
CA ILE A 367 -1.14 11.61 14.62
C ILE A 367 -1.71 10.26 15.07
N ASN A 368 -1.47 9.90 16.33
CA ASN A 368 -2.10 8.72 16.91
C ASN A 368 -3.62 8.92 17.02
N GLU A 369 -4.40 7.86 16.84
CA GLU A 369 -5.88 7.93 16.96
C GLU A 369 -6.36 8.38 18.34
N GLU A 370 -5.58 8.17 19.40
CA GLU A 370 -5.86 8.68 20.75
C GLU A 370 -5.42 10.14 20.95
N GLY A 371 -4.80 10.76 19.96
CA GLY A 371 -4.29 12.13 20.00
C GLY A 371 -2.81 12.20 20.39
N GLY A 372 -2.39 13.37 20.87
CA GLY A 372 -0.99 13.66 21.21
C GLY A 372 -0.31 14.56 20.18
N ALA A 373 1.03 14.63 20.25
CA ALA A 373 1.82 15.47 19.36
C ALA A 373 1.82 14.88 17.92
N PRO A 374 1.53 15.68 16.90
CA PRO A 374 1.62 15.24 15.53
C PRO A 374 3.07 15.16 15.07
N GLN A 375 3.34 14.23 14.15
CA GLN A 375 4.61 14.13 13.44
C GLN A 375 4.42 14.67 12.02
N GLN A 376 5.19 15.69 11.65
CA GLN A 376 5.27 16.18 10.27
C GLN A 376 6.11 15.21 9.42
N LEU A 377 5.60 14.84 8.25
CA LEU A 377 6.27 13.92 7.31
C LEU A 377 6.89 14.63 6.11
N THR A 378 6.37 15.80 5.71
CA THR A 378 6.85 16.55 4.55
C THR A 378 7.31 17.94 4.96
N PHE A 379 8.40 18.42 4.36
CA PHE A 379 9.07 19.68 4.74
C PHE A 379 9.42 20.56 3.53
N ALA A 380 9.06 20.15 2.31
CA ALA A 380 9.53 20.78 1.09
C ALA A 380 8.73 22.04 0.72
N GLY A 381 9.32 22.89 -0.14
CA GLY A 381 8.65 24.05 -0.70
C GLY A 381 7.52 23.62 -1.64
N GLY A 382 6.28 23.78 -1.22
CA GLY A 382 5.10 23.38 -1.98
C GLY A 382 3.93 23.02 -1.06
N ASP A 383 2.78 22.74 -1.67
CA ASP A 383 1.61 22.20 -0.99
C ASP A 383 1.60 20.68 -1.17
N HIS A 384 1.59 19.97 -0.05
CA HIS A 384 1.46 18.52 0.02
C HIS A 384 0.08 18.20 0.60
N GLU A 385 -0.78 17.59 -0.20
CA GLU A 385 -2.23 17.55 0.05
C GLU A 385 -2.77 16.11 -0.08
N SER A 386 -3.91 15.85 0.54
CA SER A 386 -4.71 14.61 0.35
C SER A 386 -3.93 13.29 0.52
N PRO A 387 -3.41 12.96 1.72
CA PRO A 387 -2.71 11.70 1.95
C PRO A 387 -3.63 10.48 1.82
N ALA A 388 -3.09 9.37 1.32
CA ALA A 388 -3.78 8.09 1.20
C ALA A 388 -2.85 6.93 1.54
N TRP A 389 -3.26 6.09 2.50
CA TRP A 389 -2.49 4.91 2.89
C TRP A 389 -2.57 3.80 1.85
N SER A 390 -1.44 3.17 1.61
CA SER A 390 -1.36 1.81 1.04
C SER A 390 -2.12 0.80 1.91
N PRO A 391 -2.63 -0.31 1.34
CA PRO A 391 -3.48 -1.26 2.07
C PRO A 391 -2.75 -2.01 3.19
N ASP A 392 -1.41 -2.06 3.16
CA ASP A 392 -0.58 -2.59 4.24
C ASP A 392 -0.18 -1.51 5.26
N GLY A 393 -0.47 -0.24 5.01
CA GLY A 393 -0.14 0.88 5.89
C GLY A 393 1.34 1.27 5.90
N ARG A 394 2.18 0.78 4.98
CA ARG A 394 3.63 1.06 4.96
C ARG A 394 4.02 2.27 4.12
N TYR A 395 3.14 2.69 3.22
CA TYR A 395 3.33 3.84 2.34
C TYR A 395 2.15 4.80 2.39
N LEU A 396 2.44 6.04 2.06
CA LEU A 396 1.48 7.10 1.80
C LEU A 396 1.65 7.61 0.38
N ALA A 397 0.56 7.63 -0.39
CA ALA A 397 0.45 8.43 -1.60
C ALA A 397 -0.12 9.80 -1.27
N TYR A 398 0.36 10.86 -1.92
CA TYR A 398 -0.10 12.22 -1.69
C TYR A 398 0.09 13.08 -2.94
N SER A 399 -0.66 14.17 -3.03
CA SER A 399 -0.51 15.17 -4.09
C SER A 399 0.54 16.19 -3.70
N VAL A 400 1.34 16.62 -4.67
CA VAL A 400 2.26 17.75 -4.52
C VAL A 400 1.95 18.81 -5.56
N ARG A 401 1.83 20.06 -5.12
CA ARG A 401 1.69 21.24 -5.98
C ARG A 401 2.75 22.27 -5.61
N GLY A 402 3.62 22.60 -6.55
CA GLY A 402 4.68 23.56 -6.34
C GLY A 402 5.47 23.81 -7.62
N TYR A 403 6.07 24.98 -7.74
CA TYR A 403 6.98 25.34 -8.83
C TYR A 403 6.42 25.08 -10.25
N GLY A 404 5.12 25.31 -10.45
CA GLY A 404 4.47 25.14 -11.75
C GLY A 404 4.25 23.68 -12.19
N ARG A 405 4.41 22.72 -11.28
CA ARG A 405 4.19 21.29 -11.50
C ARG A 405 3.17 20.74 -10.52
N SER A 406 2.51 19.66 -10.92
CA SER A 406 1.70 18.85 -10.02
C SER A 406 2.06 17.37 -10.16
N ARG A 407 2.18 16.70 -9.02
CA ARG A 407 2.68 15.32 -8.93
C ARG A 407 1.79 14.49 -8.00
N ILE A 408 1.72 13.20 -8.28
CA ILE A 408 1.41 12.19 -7.28
C ILE A 408 2.74 11.60 -6.82
N GLU A 409 2.99 11.65 -5.52
CA GLU A 409 4.19 11.08 -4.90
C GLU A 409 3.80 9.98 -3.93
N ILE A 410 4.76 9.09 -3.66
CA ILE A 410 4.67 8.02 -2.67
C ILE A 410 5.86 8.14 -1.75
N MET A 411 5.64 8.05 -0.45
CA MET A 411 6.68 7.96 0.58
C MET A 411 6.40 6.80 1.53
N ASN A 412 7.41 6.42 2.32
CA ASN A 412 7.21 5.50 3.44
C ASN A 412 6.35 6.17 4.52
N SER A 413 5.68 5.36 5.34
CA SER A 413 4.84 5.80 6.46
C SER A 413 5.55 6.71 7.46
N ASN A 414 6.88 6.61 7.53
CA ASN A 414 7.76 7.43 8.37
C ASN A 414 8.25 8.73 7.70
N GLY A 415 7.81 9.04 6.48
CA GLY A 415 8.17 10.26 5.73
C GLY A 415 9.44 10.15 4.87
N GLN A 416 10.11 9.00 4.85
CA GLN A 416 11.32 8.80 4.04
C GLN A 416 11.04 8.20 2.66
N ASN A 417 12.08 8.14 1.82
CA ASN A 417 12.08 7.51 0.49
C ASN A 417 10.96 8.00 -0.44
N SER A 418 10.70 9.32 -0.45
CA SER A 418 9.73 9.90 -1.37
C SER A 418 10.16 9.68 -2.83
N ARG A 419 9.20 9.28 -3.67
CA ARG A 419 9.36 9.12 -5.12
C ARG A 419 8.14 9.64 -5.86
N VAL A 420 8.37 10.13 -7.07
CA VAL A 420 7.31 10.53 -8.00
C VAL A 420 6.68 9.28 -8.62
N LEU A 421 5.36 9.14 -8.48
CA LEU A 421 4.56 8.15 -9.19
C LEU A 421 4.13 8.68 -10.56
N HIS A 422 3.65 9.92 -10.59
CA HIS A 422 3.20 10.59 -11.80
C HIS A 422 3.48 12.09 -11.71
N GLU A 423 3.84 12.70 -12.84
CA GLU A 423 4.04 14.14 -12.96
C GLU A 423 3.32 14.66 -14.21
N GLY A 424 2.69 15.83 -14.07
CA GLY A 424 2.06 16.54 -15.17
C GLY A 424 2.19 18.06 -15.03
N ASN A 425 1.93 18.75 -16.15
CA ASN A 425 1.70 20.20 -16.16
C ASN A 425 0.29 20.53 -15.64
N ASP A 426 -0.62 19.58 -15.74
CA ASP A 426 -1.99 19.63 -15.24
C ASP A 426 -2.05 19.23 -13.74
N GLY A 427 -3.11 19.61 -13.04
CA GLY A 427 -3.29 19.30 -11.63
C GLY A 427 -3.44 17.79 -11.38
N CYS A 428 -2.60 17.22 -10.51
CA CYS A 428 -2.65 15.84 -10.05
C CYS A 428 -3.13 15.83 -8.59
N LEU A 429 -4.38 15.43 -8.36
CA LEU A 429 -5.09 15.66 -7.10
C LEU A 429 -5.64 14.36 -6.50
N SER A 430 -5.84 14.37 -5.18
CA SER A 430 -6.66 13.42 -4.42
C SER A 430 -6.37 11.94 -4.75
N PRO A 431 -5.13 11.46 -4.55
CA PRO A 431 -4.85 10.04 -4.70
C PRO A 431 -5.65 9.22 -3.69
N PHE A 432 -6.00 7.99 -4.07
CA PHE A 432 -6.57 6.98 -3.19
C PHE A 432 -6.04 5.61 -3.61
N TRP A 433 -5.42 4.91 -2.67
CA TRP A 433 -4.81 3.61 -2.90
C TRP A 433 -5.87 2.51 -2.89
N SER A 434 -5.79 1.58 -3.82
CA SER A 434 -6.68 0.42 -3.87
C SER A 434 -6.34 -0.58 -2.77
N PRO A 435 -7.29 -1.46 -2.39
CA PRO A 435 -6.94 -2.74 -1.78
C PRO A 435 -6.09 -3.60 -2.75
N HIS A 436 -5.62 -4.75 -2.28
CA HIS A 436 -5.07 -5.79 -3.15
C HIS A 436 -6.10 -6.21 -4.21
N LEU A 437 -5.75 -6.10 -5.50
CA LEU A 437 -6.63 -6.47 -6.62
C LEU A 437 -6.29 -7.91 -7.01
N ARG A 438 -7.11 -8.86 -6.58
CA ARG A 438 -6.92 -10.29 -6.92
C ARG A 438 -7.78 -10.74 -8.08
#